data_AF-T1BD15-F1
#
_entry.id   AF-T1BD15-F1
#
_cell.length_a   1.000
_cell.length_b   1.000
_cell.length_c   1.000
_cell.angle_alpha   90.00
_cell.angle_beta   90.00
_cell.angle_gamma   90.00
#
_symmetry.space_group_name_H-M   'P 1'
#
loop_
_entity.id
_entity.type
_entity.pdbx_description
1 polymer ?
#
loop_
_entity_poly.entity_id
_entity_poly.type
_entity_poly.pdbx_seq_one_letter_code
_entity_poly.pdbx_strand_id
1 'polypeptide(L)'
;KDFIGKTLTLPLTGRPIPIIADSYVDRDFGTGCVKITPAHDRNDEAIGKRHGLPKISVLTLDARIVSPQDVPADDPETEPVRAGTSQSELERVTNRLLMTSAIGQIPRAYWGLDRYEARKAILADLDAQGLLVATKPHKLQVPISQRSDAVIEQMDTNHGLST
;
A
#
# COMPACT_ATOMS: atom_id res chain seq x y z
N LYS A 1 13.75 -16.29 -11.78
CA LYS A 1 14.53 -15.06 -12.11
C LYS A 1 13.93 -14.35 -13.33
N ASP A 2 13.23 -15.06 -14.21
CA ASP A 2 12.77 -14.58 -15.53
C ASP A 2 11.64 -13.55 -15.50
N PHE A 3 11.16 -13.17 -14.31
CA PHE A 3 10.14 -12.16 -14.11
C PHE A 3 10.67 -10.82 -13.62
N ILE A 4 11.94 -10.74 -13.21
CA ILE A 4 12.56 -9.47 -12.77
C ILE A 4 12.56 -8.48 -13.93
N GLY A 5 12.12 -7.25 -13.66
CA GLY A 5 11.96 -6.19 -14.67
C GLY A 5 10.65 -6.26 -15.45
N LYS A 6 9.83 -7.31 -15.26
CA LYS A 6 8.46 -7.36 -15.79
C LYS A 6 7.49 -6.71 -14.81
N THR A 7 6.25 -6.58 -15.27
CA THR A 7 5.13 -6.02 -14.50
C THR A 7 4.06 -7.10 -14.33
N LEU A 8 3.43 -7.12 -13.16
CA LEU A 8 2.23 -7.92 -12.91
C LEU A 8 1.02 -7.02 -12.73
N THR A 9 -0.17 -7.59 -12.91
CA THR A 9 -1.44 -6.91 -12.64
C THR A 9 -1.90 -7.25 -11.22
N LEU A 10 -2.08 -6.23 -10.37
CA LEU A 10 -2.62 -6.40 -9.04
C LEU A 10 -4.09 -6.86 -9.13
N PRO A 11 -4.48 -7.96 -8.47
CA PRO A 11 -5.86 -8.41 -8.42
C PRO A 11 -6.82 -7.32 -7.91
N LEU A 12 -8.08 -7.38 -8.38
CA LEU A 12 -9.20 -6.50 -8.01
C LEU A 12 -9.08 -5.02 -8.43
N THR A 13 -7.86 -4.47 -8.51
CA THR A 13 -7.62 -3.07 -8.87
C THR A 13 -7.08 -2.91 -10.29
N GLY A 14 -6.51 -3.96 -10.87
CA GLY A 14 -5.89 -3.91 -12.20
C GLY A 14 -4.59 -3.11 -12.25
N ARG A 15 -4.07 -2.65 -11.10
CA ARG A 15 -2.89 -1.79 -11.05
C ARG A 15 -1.63 -2.54 -11.49
N PRO A 16 -0.84 -2.01 -12.44
CA PRO A 16 0.46 -2.59 -12.77
C PRO A 16 1.46 -2.41 -11.61
N ILE A 17 2.18 -3.48 -11.25
CA ILE A 17 3.23 -3.47 -10.21
C ILE A 17 4.53 -4.05 -10.79
N PRO A 18 5.67 -3.37 -10.63
CA PRO A 18 6.95 -3.89 -11.10
C PRO A 18 7.42 -5.07 -10.23
N ILE A 19 8.11 -6.03 -10.87
CA ILE A 19 8.77 -7.13 -10.20
C ILE A 19 10.26 -6.81 -10.08
N ILE A 20 10.73 -6.62 -8.85
CA ILE A 20 12.11 -6.27 -8.53
C ILE A 20 12.81 -7.42 -7.82
N ALA A 21 14.14 -7.36 -7.75
CA ALA A 21 14.94 -8.27 -6.94
C ALA A 21 15.54 -7.50 -5.75
N ASP A 22 15.46 -8.09 -4.56
CA ASP A 22 16.08 -7.54 -3.36
C ASP A 22 16.61 -8.69 -2.49
N SER A 23 17.77 -8.50 -1.86
CA SER A 23 18.42 -9.52 -1.02
C SER A 23 17.69 -9.79 0.29
N TYR A 24 16.71 -8.96 0.66
CA TYR A 24 15.83 -9.20 1.80
C TYR A 24 14.93 -10.43 1.63
N VAL A 25 14.65 -10.83 0.38
CA VAL A 25 13.72 -11.93 0.10
C VAL A 25 14.43 -13.27 0.20
N ASP A 26 14.01 -14.09 1.16
CA ASP A 26 14.37 -15.50 1.22
C ASP A 26 13.62 -16.28 0.13
N ARG A 27 14.37 -16.92 -0.75
CA ARG A 27 13.83 -17.68 -1.88
C ARG A 27 13.27 -19.04 -1.49
N ASP A 28 13.73 -19.59 -0.37
CA ASP A 28 13.32 -20.90 0.13
C ASP A 28 12.07 -20.79 1.03
N PHE A 29 11.71 -19.57 1.42
CA PHE A 29 10.50 -19.29 2.22
C PHE A 29 9.28 -18.97 1.34
N GLY A 30 8.16 -19.64 1.62
CA GLY A 30 6.88 -19.38 0.94
C GLY A 30 6.94 -19.68 -0.56
N THR A 31 6.67 -18.67 -1.40
CA THR A 31 6.79 -18.74 -2.86
C THR A 31 8.13 -18.22 -3.38
N GLY A 32 9.01 -17.75 -2.49
CA GLY A 32 10.21 -16.99 -2.86
C GLY A 32 9.90 -15.60 -3.43
N CYS A 33 8.67 -15.10 -3.25
CA CYS A 33 8.22 -13.75 -3.62
C CYS A 33 7.41 -13.14 -2.47
N VAL A 34 7.55 -11.84 -2.25
CA VAL A 34 6.81 -11.09 -1.21
C VAL A 34 6.17 -9.84 -1.82
N LYS A 35 5.03 -9.42 -1.28
CA LYS A 35 4.47 -8.10 -1.58
C LYS A 35 5.27 -7.04 -0.83
N ILE A 36 5.50 -5.89 -1.45
CA ILE A 36 6.16 -4.74 -0.82
C ILE A 36 5.16 -3.58 -0.73
N THR A 37 4.94 -3.08 0.48
CA THR A 37 3.98 -2.03 0.83
C THR A 37 4.66 -0.94 1.68
N PRO A 38 5.45 -0.02 1.06
CA PRO A 38 6.30 0.92 1.78
C PRO A 38 5.58 1.86 2.77
N ALA A 39 4.28 2.06 2.60
CA ALA A 39 3.49 2.91 3.48
C ALA A 39 3.04 2.22 4.79
N HIS A 40 3.14 0.88 4.89
CA HIS A 40 2.50 0.10 5.96
C HIS A 40 3.42 -0.93 6.62
N ASP A 41 4.69 -1.03 6.22
CA ASP A 41 5.70 -1.88 6.87
C ASP A 41 7.10 -1.25 6.77
N ARG A 42 7.83 -1.20 7.88
CA ARG A 42 9.17 -0.59 7.98
C ARG A 42 10.22 -1.29 7.13
N ASN A 43 10.15 -2.63 7.01
CA ASN A 43 11.09 -3.36 6.16
C ASN A 43 10.79 -3.05 4.69
N ASP A 44 9.51 -3.02 4.33
CA ASP A 44 9.05 -2.62 3.00
C ASP A 44 9.44 -1.17 2.68
N GLU A 45 9.41 -0.27 3.66
CA GLU A 45 9.85 1.13 3.48
C GLU A 45 11.33 1.19 3.11
N ALA A 46 12.18 0.42 3.79
CA ALA A 46 13.61 0.36 3.48
C ALA A 46 13.87 -0.23 2.08
N ILE A 47 13.12 -1.25 1.67
CA ILE A 47 13.16 -1.81 0.31
C ILE A 47 12.69 -0.76 -0.69
N GLY A 48 11.56 -0.10 -0.42
CA GLY A 48 11.00 0.93 -1.28
C GLY A 48 11.99 2.07 -1.54
N LYS A 49 12.70 2.55 -0.51
CA LYS A 49 13.75 3.57 -0.66
C LYS A 49 14.90 3.11 -1.54
N ARG A 50 15.37 1.86 -1.42
CA ARG A 50 16.47 1.33 -2.26
C ARG A 50 16.09 1.24 -3.74
N HIS A 51 14.82 0.97 -4.03
CA HIS A 51 14.32 0.73 -5.39
C HIS A 51 13.48 1.87 -5.96
N GLY A 52 13.38 3.00 -5.26
CA GLY A 52 12.56 4.15 -5.69
C GLY A 52 11.07 3.81 -5.82
N LEU A 53 10.54 2.92 -4.98
CA LEU A 53 9.13 2.55 -5.00
C LEU A 53 8.28 3.64 -4.34
N PRO A 54 7.10 3.94 -4.91
CA PRO A 54 6.22 4.95 -4.36
C PRO A 54 5.62 4.51 -3.03
N LYS A 55 5.42 5.47 -2.13
CA LYS A 55 4.78 5.25 -0.83
C LYS A 55 3.29 5.56 -0.95
N ILE A 56 2.48 4.53 -1.20
CA ILE A 56 1.03 4.67 -1.42
C ILE A 56 0.29 4.18 -0.18
N SER A 57 -0.40 5.09 0.52
CA SER A 57 -1.31 4.70 1.59
C SER A 57 -2.69 4.33 1.02
N VAL A 58 -3.31 3.30 1.60
CA VAL A 58 -4.67 2.84 1.26
C VAL A 58 -5.59 2.80 2.49
N LEU A 59 -5.09 3.31 3.62
CA LEU A 59 -5.81 3.37 4.89
C LEU A 59 -5.87 4.81 5.39
N THR A 60 -7.02 5.20 5.92
CA THR A 60 -7.19 6.40 6.72
C THR A 60 -6.55 6.23 8.10
N LEU A 61 -6.41 7.32 8.86
CA LEU A 61 -5.88 7.28 10.23
C LEU A 61 -6.72 6.38 11.16
N ASP A 62 -8.03 6.27 10.90
CA ASP A 62 -8.95 5.40 11.62
C ASP A 62 -8.97 3.96 11.07
N ALA A 63 -7.96 3.59 10.27
CA ALA A 63 -7.77 2.26 9.71
C ALA A 63 -8.90 1.75 8.81
N ARG A 64 -9.53 2.67 8.07
CA ARG A 64 -10.53 2.36 7.05
C ARG A 64 -9.93 2.44 5.66
N ILE A 65 -10.46 1.69 4.71
CA ILE A 65 -10.05 1.79 3.31
C ILE A 65 -10.40 3.19 2.79
N VAL A 66 -9.38 3.88 2.27
CA VAL A 66 -9.54 5.20 1.66
C VAL A 66 -10.48 5.17 0.48
N SER A 67 -11.14 6.30 0.28
CA SER A 67 -12.07 6.58 -0.79
C SER A 67 -11.71 7.92 -1.45
N PRO A 68 -12.22 8.21 -2.67
CA PRO A 68 -11.93 9.47 -3.34
C PRO A 68 -12.31 10.71 -2.52
N GLN A 69 -13.30 10.61 -1.62
CA GLN A 69 -13.69 11.71 -0.73
C GLN A 69 -12.72 11.95 0.43
N ASP A 70 -11.83 11.00 0.74
CA ASP A 70 -10.82 11.15 1.80
C ASP A 70 -9.55 11.87 1.29
N VAL A 71 -9.50 12.17 -0.02
CA VAL A 71 -8.44 13.01 -0.61
C VAL A 71 -8.84 14.47 -0.35
N PRO A 72 -8.06 15.25 0.43
CA PRO A 72 -8.39 16.65 0.71
C PRO A 72 -8.56 17.43 -0.60
N ALA A 73 -9.69 18.12 -0.74
CA ALA A 73 -9.98 18.96 -1.91
C ALA A 73 -9.06 20.20 -1.99
N ASP A 74 -8.61 20.69 -0.84
CA ASP A 74 -7.80 21.90 -0.66
C ASP A 74 -6.56 21.62 0.21
N ASP A 75 -5.65 20.78 -0.27
CA ASP A 75 -4.30 20.73 0.32
C ASP A 75 -3.53 22.01 -0.12
N PRO A 76 -3.05 22.86 0.81
CA PRO A 76 -2.26 24.06 0.49
C PRO A 76 -0.96 23.76 -0.28
N GLU A 77 -0.57 22.49 -0.43
CA GLU A 77 0.52 22.02 -1.28
C GLU A 77 0.11 21.70 -2.74
N THR A 78 -1.02 22.23 -3.23
CA THR A 78 -1.46 22.16 -4.64
C THR A 78 -0.70 23.11 -5.58
N GLU A 79 0.30 23.83 -5.08
CA GLU A 79 1.18 24.69 -5.88
C GLU A 79 1.86 23.89 -7.01
N PRO A 80 1.83 24.40 -8.26
CA PRO A 80 2.45 23.73 -9.39
C PRO A 80 3.97 23.59 -9.19
N VAL A 81 4.49 22.42 -9.57
CA VAL A 81 5.93 22.12 -9.57
C VAL A 81 6.66 23.16 -10.42
N ARG A 82 7.49 23.99 -9.78
CA ARG A 82 8.31 25.00 -10.47
C ARG A 82 9.63 24.37 -10.91
N ALA A 83 10.18 24.84 -12.02
CA ALA A 83 11.51 24.42 -12.48
C ALA A 83 12.57 24.69 -11.40
N GLY A 84 13.33 23.67 -10.99
CA GLY A 84 14.30 23.73 -9.89
C GLY A 84 13.86 23.04 -8.58
N THR A 85 12.79 22.25 -8.61
CA THR A 85 12.26 21.49 -7.47
C THR A 85 13.27 20.44 -6.97
N SER A 86 13.32 20.27 -5.65
CA SER A 86 14.17 19.28 -4.98
C SER A 86 13.72 17.83 -5.28
N GLN A 87 14.64 16.87 -5.13
CA GLN A 87 14.33 15.42 -5.23
C GLN A 87 13.17 15.04 -4.30
N SER A 88 13.12 15.59 -3.09
CA SER A 88 12.03 15.38 -2.14
C SER A 88 10.68 15.91 -2.61
N GLU A 89 10.65 17.02 -3.36
CA GLU A 89 9.39 17.54 -3.90
C GLU A 89 8.92 16.70 -5.09
N LEU A 90 9.84 16.23 -5.94
CA LEU A 90 9.50 15.33 -7.05
C LEU A 90 8.95 13.99 -6.55
N GLU A 91 9.54 13.42 -5.51
CA GLU A 91 9.03 12.22 -4.83
C GLU A 91 7.62 12.44 -4.25
N ARG A 92 7.38 13.57 -3.59
CA ARG A 92 6.05 13.92 -3.04
C ARG A 92 4.98 13.99 -4.12
N VAL A 93 5.26 14.69 -5.22
CA VAL A 93 4.31 14.86 -6.34
C VAL A 93 4.03 13.52 -7.01
N THR A 94 5.07 12.70 -7.21
CA THR A 94 4.95 11.37 -7.79
C THR A 94 4.10 10.46 -6.90
N ASN A 95 4.37 10.46 -5.59
CA ASN A 95 3.59 9.69 -4.62
C ASN A 95 2.12 10.14 -4.59
N ARG A 96 1.84 11.45 -4.61
CA ARG A 96 0.46 11.97 -4.65
C ARG A 96 -0.28 11.51 -5.90
N LEU A 97 0.30 11.68 -7.09
CA LEU A 97 -0.34 11.28 -8.35
C LEU A 97 -0.66 9.78 -8.36
N LEU A 98 0.31 8.98 -7.93
CA LEU A 98 0.15 7.52 -7.83
C LEU A 98 -0.86 7.13 -6.75
N MET A 99 -0.94 7.88 -5.64
CA MET A 99 -1.94 7.68 -4.60
C MET A 99 -3.34 7.98 -5.14
N THR A 100 -3.58 9.15 -5.74
CA THR A 100 -4.90 9.49 -6.33
C THR A 100 -5.33 8.47 -7.36
N SER A 101 -4.41 8.04 -8.24
CA SER A 101 -4.68 6.99 -9.22
C SER A 101 -5.01 5.65 -8.55
N ALA A 102 -4.23 5.24 -7.54
CA ALA A 102 -4.48 4.00 -6.80
C ALA A 102 -5.82 4.02 -6.06
N ILE A 103 -6.19 5.14 -5.42
CA ILE A 103 -7.47 5.31 -4.73
C ILE A 103 -8.63 5.14 -5.71
N GLY A 104 -8.53 5.75 -6.90
CA GLY A 104 -9.53 5.60 -7.97
C GLY A 104 -9.68 4.17 -8.50
N GLN A 105 -8.65 3.33 -8.32
CA GLN A 105 -8.68 1.92 -8.72
C GLN A 105 -9.21 0.98 -7.62
N ILE A 106 -9.37 1.44 -6.38
CA ILE A 106 -9.95 0.62 -5.31
C ILE A 106 -11.44 0.41 -5.61
N PRO A 107 -11.95 -0.83 -5.64
CA PRO A 107 -13.38 -1.08 -5.83
C PRO A 107 -14.23 -0.38 -4.78
N ARG A 108 -15.31 0.28 -5.23
CA ARG A 108 -16.24 1.03 -4.37
C ARG A 108 -16.82 0.22 -3.22
N ALA A 109 -16.93 -1.10 -3.39
CA ALA A 109 -17.41 -2.01 -2.35
C ALA A 109 -16.54 -2.00 -1.08
N TYR A 110 -15.27 -1.60 -1.19
CA TYR A 110 -14.35 -1.60 -0.04
C TYR A 110 -14.21 -0.25 0.64
N TRP A 111 -14.62 0.84 -0.01
CA TRP A 111 -14.44 2.20 0.52
C TRP A 111 -15.08 2.37 1.90
N GLY A 112 -14.31 2.91 2.85
CA GLY A 112 -14.76 3.18 4.21
C GLY A 112 -14.89 1.95 5.13
N LEU A 113 -14.73 0.73 4.60
CA LEU A 113 -14.71 -0.47 5.43
C LEU A 113 -13.52 -0.44 6.39
N ASP A 114 -13.72 -0.91 7.62
CA ASP A 114 -12.60 -1.16 8.54
C ASP A 114 -11.65 -2.19 7.91
N ARG A 115 -10.35 -2.08 8.19
CA ARG A 115 -9.32 -2.95 7.61
C ARG A 115 -9.60 -4.45 7.77
N TYR A 116 -10.21 -4.89 8.87
CA TYR A 116 -10.52 -6.30 9.09
C TYR A 116 -11.73 -6.76 8.27
N GLU A 117 -12.74 -5.90 8.15
CA GLU A 117 -13.91 -6.13 7.30
C GLU A 117 -13.50 -6.16 5.82
N ALA A 118 -12.70 -5.18 5.39
CA ALA A 118 -12.15 -5.11 4.05
C ALA A 118 -11.31 -6.35 3.73
N ARG A 119 -10.45 -6.80 4.64
CA ARG A 119 -9.66 -8.03 4.47
C ARG A 119 -10.55 -9.24 4.19
N LYS A 120 -11.66 -9.38 4.94
CA LYS A 120 -12.60 -10.49 4.76
C LYS A 120 -13.29 -10.42 3.40
N ALA A 121 -13.75 -9.23 2.99
CA ALA A 121 -14.38 -9.02 1.69
C ALA A 121 -13.41 -9.30 0.53
N ILE A 122 -12.19 -8.77 0.60
CA ILE A 122 -11.14 -8.98 -0.40
C ILE A 122 -10.81 -10.47 -0.55
N LEU A 123 -10.67 -11.21 0.56
CA LEU A 123 -10.41 -12.65 0.50
C LEU A 123 -11.54 -13.41 -0.19
N ALA A 124 -12.80 -13.06 0.10
CA ALA A 124 -13.97 -13.67 -0.53
C ALA A 124 -14.00 -13.38 -2.05
N ASP A 125 -13.69 -12.15 -2.46
CA ASP A 125 -13.70 -11.78 -3.88
C ASP A 125 -12.53 -12.41 -4.66
N LEU A 126 -11.35 -12.55 -4.02
CA LEU A 126 -10.23 -13.29 -4.61
C LEU A 126 -10.55 -14.77 -4.76
N ASP A 127 -11.22 -15.39 -3.79
CA ASP A 127 -11.65 -16.78 -3.84
C ASP A 127 -12.72 -17.00 -4.94
N ALA A 128 -13.72 -16.12 -5.00
CA ALA A 128 -14.77 -16.17 -6.02
C ALA A 128 -14.23 -16.04 -7.45
N GLN A 129 -13.10 -15.33 -7.64
CA GLN A 129 -12.43 -15.20 -8.94
C GLN A 129 -11.37 -16.29 -9.20
N GLY A 130 -11.17 -17.23 -8.27
CA GLY A 130 -10.16 -18.28 -8.39
C GLY A 130 -8.72 -17.76 -8.31
N LEU A 131 -8.51 -16.57 -7.73
CA LEU A 131 -7.20 -15.93 -7.57
C LEU A 131 -6.55 -16.24 -6.21
N LEU A 132 -7.31 -16.81 -5.26
CA LEU A 132 -6.81 -17.27 -3.97
C LEU A 132 -6.30 -18.72 -4.07
N VAL A 133 -4.99 -18.91 -4.04
CA VAL A 133 -4.38 -20.25 -4.18
C VAL A 133 -4.51 -21.09 -2.90
N ALA A 134 -4.20 -20.50 -1.74
CA ALA A 134 -4.26 -21.20 -0.46
C ALA A 134 -4.29 -20.22 0.72
N THR A 135 -4.88 -20.66 1.84
CA THR A 135 -4.74 -20.02 3.15
C THR A 135 -4.07 -21.00 4.11
N LYS A 136 -3.04 -20.54 4.84
CA LYS A 136 -2.30 -21.35 5.82
C LYS A 136 -2.25 -20.59 7.14
N PRO A 137 -2.55 -21.23 8.29
CA PRO A 137 -2.37 -20.60 9.58
C PRO A 137 -0.92 -20.14 9.75
N HIS A 138 -0.74 -18.89 10.14
CA HIS A 138 0.57 -18.32 10.41
C HIS A 138 0.49 -17.44 11.65
N LYS A 139 1.42 -17.65 12.58
CA LYS A 139 1.54 -16.82 13.77
C LYS A 139 2.32 -15.56 13.41
N LEU A 140 1.61 -14.46 13.21
CA LEU A 140 2.20 -13.14 13.00
C LEU A 140 2.53 -12.50 14.35
N GLN A 141 3.71 -11.87 14.46
CA GLN A 141 4.01 -10.97 15.57
C GLN A 141 3.50 -9.58 15.21
N VAL A 142 2.44 -9.12 15.87
CA VAL A 142 1.86 -7.80 15.67
C VAL A 142 2.16 -6.90 16.87
N PRO A 143 2.58 -5.64 16.66
CA PRO A 143 2.74 -4.69 17.75
C PRO A 143 1.36 -4.30 18.30
N ILE A 144 1.24 -4.23 19.63
CA ILE A 144 0.00 -3.96 20.35
C ILE A 144 0.18 -2.76 21.27
N SER A 145 -0.83 -1.88 21.33
CA SER A 145 -0.92 -0.77 22.26
C SER A 145 -1.02 -1.26 23.70
N GLN A 146 -0.15 -0.74 24.57
CA GLN A 146 -0.14 -1.10 26.00
C GLN A 146 -1.38 -0.63 26.77
N ARG A 147 -2.19 0.27 26.21
CA ARG A 147 -3.36 0.87 26.89
C ARG A 147 -4.70 0.35 26.39
N SER A 148 -4.80 0.10 25.08
CA SER A 148 -6.06 -0.22 24.41
C SER A 148 -6.10 -1.63 23.84
N ASP A 149 -4.99 -2.38 23.92
CA ASP A 149 -4.79 -3.66 23.26
C ASP A 149 -5.02 -3.64 21.73
N ALA A 150 -5.11 -2.44 21.15
CA ALA A 150 -5.28 -2.25 19.72
C ALA A 150 -3.99 -2.57 18.97
N VAL A 151 -4.11 -3.23 17.82
CA VAL A 151 -2.99 -3.46 16.89
C VAL A 151 -2.50 -2.11 16.36
N ILE A 152 -1.20 -1.86 16.52
CA ILE A 152 -0.56 -0.62 16.08
C ILE A 152 -0.22 -0.74 14.61
N GLU A 153 -0.82 0.12 13.80
CA GLU A 153 -0.46 0.27 12.40
C GLU A 153 0.73 1.22 12.26
N GLN A 154 1.65 0.89 11.35
CA GLN A 154 2.71 1.80 10.96
C GLN A 154 2.13 2.76 9.92
N MET A 155 1.83 3.98 10.37
CA MET A 155 1.37 5.05 9.49
C MET A 155 2.50 5.98 9.11
N ASP A 156 2.45 6.49 7.88
CA ASP A 156 3.32 7.57 7.44
C ASP A 156 2.79 8.91 7.93
N THR A 157 3.41 9.48 8.96
CA THR A 157 2.95 10.71 9.62
C THR A 157 3.09 11.97 8.77
N ASN A 158 3.67 11.87 7.57
CA ASN A 158 3.89 12.99 6.65
C ASN A 158 2.85 13.06 5.51
N HIS A 159 1.87 12.16 5.45
CA HIS A 159 0.78 12.25 4.47
C HIS A 159 -0.41 12.95 5.11
N GLY A 160 -0.75 14.15 4.62
CA GLY A 160 -1.87 14.99 5.04
C GLY A 160 -3.25 14.42 4.71
N LEU A 161 -3.47 13.12 4.98
CA LEU A 161 -4.82 12.54 4.96
C LEU A 161 -5.56 13.11 6.17
N SER A 162 -6.43 14.09 5.90
CA SER A 162 -7.27 14.71 6.92
C SER A 162 -8.17 13.67 7.57
N THR A 163 -8.38 13.82 8.87
CA THR A 163 -9.54 13.30 9.61
C THR A 163 -10.84 13.86 9.07
#